data_AF-A0A848FNC9-F1
#
_entry.id   AF-A0A848FNC9-F1
#
_cell.length_a   1.000
_cell.length_b   1.000
_cell.length_c   1.000
_cell.angle_alpha   90.00
_cell.angle_beta   90.00
_cell.angle_gamma   90.00
#
_symmetry.space_group_name_H-M   'P 1'
#
loop_
_entity.id
_entity.type
_entity.pdbx_description
1 polymer ?
#
loop_
_entity_poly.entity_id
_entity_poly.type
_entity_poly.pdbx_seq_one_letter_code
_entity_poly.pdbx_strand_id
1 'polypeptide(L)'
;MDQTSFFAAPLQDTDPRIAKALGQELGRQQGQIELIASENIVSRAVMQAQGSVFTNKYAEGYPGKRYYGGCEWADAVESLAIDRLCTLFGA
;
A
#
# COMPACT_ATOMS: atom_id res chain seq x y z
N MET A 1 4.47 -14.21 21.95
CA MET A 1 4.61 -12.80 21.54
C MET A 1 3.82 -11.96 22.52
N ASP A 2 4.43 -10.93 23.09
CA ASP A 2 3.64 -9.92 23.78
C ASP A 2 2.84 -9.08 22.75
N GLN A 3 1.82 -8.35 23.22
CA GLN A 3 0.95 -7.57 22.33
C GLN A 3 1.71 -6.47 21.57
N THR A 4 2.76 -5.89 22.15
CA THR A 4 3.57 -4.86 21.49
C THR A 4 4.33 -5.44 20.30
N SER A 5 4.95 -6.60 20.47
CA SER A 5 5.65 -7.33 19.43
C SER A 5 4.74 -7.73 18.27
N PHE A 6 3.49 -8.13 18.54
CA PHE A 6 2.55 -8.50 17.47
C PHE A 6 2.27 -7.35 16.49
N PHE A 7 2.09 -6.13 16.99
CA PHE A 7 1.75 -4.97 16.15
C PHE A 7 2.96 -4.20 15.60
N ALA A 8 4.14 -4.32 16.24
CA ALA A 8 5.28 -3.45 15.94
C ALA A 8 6.54 -4.19 15.48
N ALA A 9 6.65 -5.51 15.65
CA ALA A 9 7.85 -6.23 15.23
C ALA A 9 8.00 -6.18 13.71
N PRO A 10 9.21 -5.87 13.20
CA PRO A 10 9.46 -5.87 11.76
C PRO A 10 9.33 -7.29 11.20
N LEU A 11 9.02 -7.39 9.91
CA LEU A 11 8.85 -8.68 9.22
C LEU A 11 10.07 -9.60 9.38
N GLN A 12 11.29 -9.06 9.40
CA GLN A 12 12.52 -9.84 9.59
C GLN A 12 12.55 -10.57 10.94
N ASP A 13 11.94 -10.01 11.98
CA ASP A 13 11.93 -10.59 13.33
C ASP A 13 10.74 -11.55 13.50
N THR A 14 9.61 -11.25 12.85
CA THR A 14 8.38 -12.06 12.91
C THR A 14 8.43 -13.27 11.97
N ASP A 15 8.89 -13.07 10.72
CA ASP A 15 9.06 -14.11 9.71
C ASP A 15 10.32 -13.86 8.84
N PRO A 16 11.50 -14.29 9.32
CA PRO A 16 12.76 -14.12 8.61
C PRO A 16 12.81 -14.87 7.26
N ARG A 17 11.98 -15.90 7.06
CA ARG A 17 11.96 -16.66 5.81
C ARG A 17 11.27 -15.85 4.71
N ILE A 18 10.16 -15.20 5.02
CA ILE A 18 9.49 -14.29 4.08
C ILE A 18 10.36 -13.06 3.83
N ALA A 19 10.98 -12.48 4.86
CA ALA A 19 11.90 -11.35 4.68
C ALA A 19 13.05 -11.68 3.73
N LYS A 20 13.64 -12.88 3.86
CA LYS A 20 14.68 -13.38 2.95
C LYS A 20 14.16 -13.51 1.50
N ALA A 21 12.96 -14.05 1.31
CA ALA A 21 12.36 -14.19 -0.02
C ALA A 21 12.12 -12.83 -0.69
N LEU A 22 11.65 -11.83 0.05
CA LEU A 22 11.50 -10.46 -0.47
C LEU A 22 12.84 -9.86 -0.90
N GLY A 23 13.90 -10.08 -0.14
CA GLY A 23 15.25 -9.64 -0.51
C GLY A 23 15.77 -10.34 -1.78
N GLN A 24 15.47 -11.62 -1.95
CA GLN A 24 15.82 -12.37 -3.17
C GLN A 24 15.06 -11.85 -4.39
N GLU A 25 13.77 -11.54 -4.26
CA GLU A 25 12.98 -10.95 -5.35
C GLU A 25 13.46 -9.55 -5.72
N LEU A 26 13.80 -8.70 -4.74
CA LEU A 26 14.41 -7.41 -5.00
C LEU A 26 15.71 -7.56 -5.80
N GLY A 27 16.57 -8.51 -5.41
CA GLY A 27 17.79 -8.83 -6.14
C GLY A 27 17.52 -9.30 -7.56
N ARG A 28 16.47 -10.11 -7.78
CA ARG A 28 16.03 -10.54 -9.12
C ARG A 28 15.62 -9.34 -9.97
N GLN A 29 14.75 -8.47 -9.46
CA GLN A 29 14.26 -7.29 -10.17
C GLN A 29 15.38 -6.32 -10.55
N GLN A 30 16.40 -6.19 -9.69
CA GLN A 30 17.57 -5.32 -9.95
C GLN A 30 18.58 -5.95 -10.91
N GLY A 31 18.64 -7.28 -10.97
CA GLY A 31 19.63 -8.03 -11.76
C GLY A 31 19.16 -8.47 -13.15
N GLN A 32 17.91 -8.19 -13.52
CA GLN A 32 17.31 -8.65 -14.77
C GLN A 32 16.76 -7.49 -15.59
N ILE A 33 16.64 -7.70 -16.90
CA ILE A 33 15.92 -6.81 -17.80
C ILE A 33 14.47 -7.30 -17.86
N GLU A 34 13.54 -6.50 -17.38
CA GLU A 34 12.11 -6.82 -17.40
C GLU A 34 11.50 -6.35 -18.72
N LEU A 35 10.93 -7.29 -19.49
CA LEU A 35 10.41 -7.05 -20.84
C LEU A 35 8.91 -7.30 -20.95
N ILE A 36 8.25 -7.65 -19.84
CA ILE A 36 6.81 -7.85 -19.80
C ILE A 36 6.14 -6.47 -19.86
N ALA A 37 5.45 -6.18 -20.97
CA ALA A 37 4.90 -4.86 -21.26
C ALA A 37 3.88 -4.33 -20.23
N SER A 38 3.25 -5.21 -19.47
CA SER A 38 2.27 -4.85 -18.43
C SER A 38 2.88 -4.68 -17.03
N GLU A 39 4.13 -5.09 -16.83
CA GLU A 39 4.80 -4.97 -15.53
C GLU A 39 5.52 -3.63 -15.40
N ASN A 40 5.69 -3.18 -14.16
CA ASN A 40 6.35 -1.93 -13.85
C ASN A 40 6.94 -1.96 -12.43
N ILE A 41 7.91 -1.09 -12.15
CA ILE A 41 8.51 -0.92 -10.82
C ILE A 41 7.94 0.34 -10.20
N VAL A 42 7.12 0.18 -9.16
CA VAL A 42 6.50 1.30 -8.45
C VAL A 42 7.51 2.05 -7.57
N SER A 43 7.23 3.31 -7.26
CA SER A 43 8.08 4.12 -6.38
C SER A 43 7.98 3.66 -4.93
N ARG A 44 9.01 3.98 -4.12
CA ARG A 44 8.99 3.73 -2.66
C ARG A 44 7.81 4.41 -1.96
N ALA A 45 7.38 5.59 -2.44
CA ALA A 45 6.24 6.31 -1.88
C ALA A 45 4.92 5.54 -2.08
N VAL A 46 4.74 4.89 -3.24
CA VAL A 46 3.56 4.04 -3.51
C VAL A 46 3.56 2.83 -2.56
N MET A 47 4.69 2.16 -2.39
CA MET A 47 4.81 1.02 -1.47
C MET A 47 4.49 1.40 -0.02
N GLN A 48 4.96 2.56 0.44
CA GLN A 48 4.67 3.08 1.78
C GLN A 48 3.17 3.31 2.01
N ALA A 49 2.46 3.86 1.02
CA ALA A 49 1.02 4.07 1.12
C ALA A 49 0.25 2.73 1.11
N GLN A 50 0.63 1.80 0.22
CA GLN A 50 -0.04 0.50 0.07
C GLN A 50 0.11 -0.38 1.32
N GLY A 51 1.26 -0.34 1.99
CA GLY A 51 1.52 -1.09 3.23
C GLY A 51 1.12 -0.35 4.52
N SER A 52 0.24 0.64 4.44
CA SER A 52 -0.10 1.51 5.59
C SER A 52 -1.30 1.01 6.41
N VAL A 53 -1.60 1.75 7.49
CA VAL A 53 -2.73 1.48 8.40
C VAL A 53 -4.10 1.52 7.70
N PHE A 54 -4.22 2.06 6.49
CA PHE A 54 -5.47 2.06 5.73
C PHE A 54 -5.98 0.65 5.42
N THR A 55 -5.11 -0.37 5.41
CA THR A 55 -5.54 -1.78 5.26
C THR A 55 -6.52 -2.24 6.36
N ASN A 56 -6.54 -1.57 7.51
CA ASN A 56 -7.40 -1.91 8.63
C ASN A 56 -8.80 -1.29 8.49
N LYS A 57 -9.02 -0.42 7.49
CA LYS A 57 -10.24 0.39 7.40
C LYS A 57 -11.22 -0.17 6.37
N TYR A 58 -12.43 -0.46 6.83
CA TYR A 58 -13.59 -0.70 5.97
C TYR A 58 -14.33 0.62 5.74
N ALA A 59 -14.43 1.07 4.49
CA ALA A 59 -14.97 2.38 4.10
C ALA A 59 -15.96 2.28 2.92
N GLU A 60 -16.95 1.41 3.02
CA GLU A 60 -17.96 1.23 1.98
C GLU A 60 -18.79 2.52 1.77
N GLY A 61 -19.15 2.77 0.50
CA GLY A 61 -19.81 4.00 0.06
C GLY A 61 -18.81 4.96 -0.60
N TYR A 62 -19.22 6.22 -0.76
CA TYR A 62 -18.38 7.28 -1.33
C TYR A 62 -17.98 8.30 -0.25
N PRO A 63 -16.99 9.18 -0.49
CA PRO A 63 -16.66 10.26 0.43
C PRO A 63 -17.90 11.07 0.84
N GLY A 64 -18.10 11.27 2.14
CA GLY A 64 -19.28 11.93 2.72
C GLY A 64 -20.58 11.11 2.68
N LYS A 65 -20.56 9.91 2.12
CA LYS A 65 -21.71 8.99 1.97
C LYS A 65 -21.32 7.55 2.31
N ARG A 66 -20.68 7.38 3.47
CA ARG A 66 -20.23 6.06 3.96
C ARG A 66 -21.33 5.33 4.70
N TYR A 67 -21.33 4.00 4.59
CA TYR A 67 -22.20 3.15 5.40
C TYR A 67 -21.69 3.00 6.85
N TYR A 68 -20.40 3.29 7.08
CA TYR A 68 -19.72 3.11 8.37
C TYR A 68 -19.02 4.39 8.81
N GLY A 69 -18.97 4.63 10.12
CA GLY A 69 -18.29 5.79 10.72
C GLY A 69 -16.75 5.68 10.75
N GLY A 70 -16.08 6.77 11.12
CA GLY A 70 -14.62 6.82 11.29
C GLY A 70 -13.85 6.74 9.97
N CYS A 71 -14.39 7.35 8.90
CA CYS A 71 -13.84 7.34 7.55
C CYS A 71 -13.24 8.68 7.12
N GLU A 72 -13.12 9.65 8.03
CA GLU A 72 -12.78 11.05 7.73
C GLU A 72 -11.47 11.17 6.95
N TRP A 73 -10.46 10.38 7.33
CA TRP A 73 -9.16 10.35 6.66
C TRP A 73 -9.15 9.49 5.40
N ALA A 74 -9.99 8.47 5.31
CA ALA A 74 -10.17 7.69 4.08
C ALA A 74 -10.85 8.55 3.00
N ASP A 75 -11.86 9.33 3.38
CA ASP A 75 -12.54 10.30 2.52
C ASP A 75 -11.58 11.35 2.00
N ALA A 76 -10.72 11.90 2.86
CA ALA A 76 -9.71 12.88 2.44
C ALA A 76 -8.74 12.32 1.39
N VAL A 77 -8.28 11.08 1.57
CA VAL A 77 -7.37 10.41 0.62
C VAL A 77 -8.09 10.04 -0.68
N GLU A 78 -9.32 9.51 -0.61
CA GLU A 78 -10.09 9.13 -1.79
C GLU A 78 -10.47 10.35 -2.64
N SER A 79 -10.93 11.44 -2.01
CA SER A 79 -11.21 12.70 -2.72
C SER A 79 -9.96 13.25 -3.41
N LEU A 80 -8.81 13.26 -2.73
CA LEU A 80 -7.55 13.71 -3.33
C LEU A 80 -7.13 12.81 -4.51
N ALA A 81 -7.38 11.50 -4.42
CA ALA A 81 -7.11 10.58 -5.51
C ALA A 81 -8.00 10.85 -6.73
N ILE A 82 -9.30 11.10 -6.51
CA ILE A 82 -10.25 11.48 -7.57
C ILE A 82 -9.80 12.79 -8.24
N ASP A 83 -9.50 13.83 -7.46
CA ASP A 83 -9.08 15.14 -7.99
C ASP A 83 -7.82 15.02 -8.85
N ARG A 84 -6.84 14.24 -8.39
CA ARG A 84 -5.60 13.97 -9.12
C ARG A 84 -5.85 13.18 -10.41
N LEU A 85 -6.79 12.23 -10.39
CA LEU A 85 -7.15 11.44 -11.56
C LEU A 85 -7.82 12.31 -12.62
N CYS A 86 -8.79 13.14 -12.23
CA CYS A 86 -9.44 14.09 -13.14
C CYS A 86 -8.42 15.05 -13.75
N THR A 87 -7.53 15.61 -12.90
CA THR A 87 -6.45 16.50 -13.36
C THR A 87 -5.51 15.79 -14.34
N LEU A 88 -5.13 14.55 -14.07
CA LEU A 88 -4.19 13.79 -14.90
C LEU A 88 -4.74 13.51 -16.29
N PHE A 89 -6.04 13.25 -16.41
CA PHE A 89 -6.70 12.90 -17.67
C PHE A 89 -7.47 14.06 -18.32
N GLY A 90 -7.49 15.24 -17.70
CA GLY A 90 -8.20 16.42 -18.20
C GLY A 90 -9.72 16.28 -18.22
N ALA A 91 -10.27 15.54 -17.24
CA ALA A 91 -11.70 15.32 -17.06
C ALA A 91 -12.37 16.38 -16.17
#